data_AF-A0A3M6UI30-F1
#
_entry.id   AF-A0A3M6UI30-F1
#
_cell.length_a   1.000
_cell.length_b   1.000
_cell.length_c   1.000
_cell.angle_alpha   90.00
_cell.angle_beta   90.00
_cell.angle_gamma   90.00
#
_symmetry.space_group_name_H-M   'P 1'
#
loop_
_entity.id
_entity.type
_entity.pdbx_description
1 polymer ?
#
loop_
_entity_poly.entity_id
_entity_poly.type
_entity_poly.pdbx_seq_one_letter_code
_entity_poly.pdbx_strand_id
1 'polypeptide(L)'
;MIGKGAYGAVFTANWQTVPDAGGKSAAAEKVVVKKLLGEDILDKKTFVKEARIIQELKHPNIVKFKGICNNPFALILEFLPAECK
;
A
#
# COMPACT_ATOMS: atom_id res chain seq x y z
N MET A 1 8.64 6.26 -8.80
CA MET A 1 7.27 6.81 -8.81
C MET A 1 6.56 6.25 -10.03
N ILE A 2 5.32 5.78 -9.91
CA ILE A 2 4.54 5.25 -11.04
C ILE A 2 3.36 6.17 -11.43
N GLY A 3 3.00 7.13 -10.58
CA GLY A 3 1.99 8.13 -10.90
C GLY A 3 1.78 9.14 -9.78
N LYS A 4 1.16 10.27 -10.13
CA LYS A 4 0.72 11.31 -9.18
C LYS A 4 -0.71 11.70 -9.54
N GLY A 5 -1.56 11.78 -8.52
CA GLY A 5 -2.95 12.21 -8.65
C GLY A 5 -3.31 13.24 -7.57
N ALA A 6 -4.58 13.63 -7.54
CA ALA A 6 -5.10 14.61 -6.59
C ALA A 6 -4.87 14.21 -5.11
N TYR A 7 -4.91 12.89 -4.83
CA TYR A 7 -4.83 12.34 -3.48
C TYR A 7 -3.44 11.82 -3.09
N GLY A 8 -2.40 12.15 -3.87
CA GLY A 8 -1.03 11.82 -3.53
C GLY A 8 -0.21 11.25 -4.69
N ALA A 9 0.90 10.59 -4.35
CA ALA A 9 1.82 9.97 -5.30
C ALA A 9 1.98 8.48 -5.01
N VAL A 10 2.09 7.71 -6.09
CA VAL A 10 2.18 6.25 -6.04
C VAL A 10 3.58 5.80 -6.47
N PHE A 11 4.14 4.85 -5.74
CA PHE A 11 5.47 4.29 -5.94
C PHE A 11 5.40 2.76 -5.90
N THR A 12 6.36 2.10 -6.53
CA THR A 12 6.66 0.70 -6.28
C THR A 12 7.82 0.59 -5.30
N ALA A 13 7.77 -0.37 -4.39
CA ALA A 13 8.85 -0.66 -3.45
C ALA A 13 9.05 -2.17 -3.29
N ASN A 14 10.22 -2.57 -2.77
CA ASN A 14 10.47 -3.94 -2.34
C ASN A 14 10.25 -4.01 -0.82
N TRP A 15 9.33 -4.85 -0.40
CA TRP A 15 8.97 -5.11 0.99
C TRP A 15 9.64 -6.39 1.45
N GLN A 16 10.51 -6.29 2.47
CA GLN A 16 11.13 -7.46 3.07
C GLN A 16 10.15 -8.09 4.05
N THR A 17 9.68 -9.30 3.74
CA THR A 17 8.88 -10.06 4.69
C THR A 17 9.79 -10.66 5.75
N VAL A 18 9.46 -10.46 7.03
CA VAL A 18 10.12 -11.19 8.11
C VAL A 18 9.81 -12.68 7.97
N PRO A 19 10.79 -13.58 8.15
CA PRO A 19 10.52 -15.01 8.21
C PRO A 19 9.50 -15.30 9.30
N ASP A 20 8.40 -15.97 8.95
CA ASP A 20 7.56 -16.59 9.96
C ASP A 20 8.40 -17.62 10.73
N ALA A 21 8.05 -17.88 12.01
CA ALA A 21 8.71 -18.87 12.87
C ALA A 21 8.80 -20.30 12.27
N GLY A 22 8.13 -20.56 11.13
CA GLY A 22 8.21 -21.77 10.33
C GLY A 22 9.31 -21.79 9.25
N GLY A 23 10.28 -20.87 9.27
CA GLY A 23 11.51 -21.00 8.47
C GLY A 23 11.39 -20.61 6.99
N LYS A 24 10.36 -19.86 6.58
CA LYS A 24 10.28 -19.32 5.22
C LYS A 24 11.28 -18.17 5.06
N SER A 25 12.26 -18.33 4.17
CA SER A 25 13.29 -17.32 3.89
C SER A 25 12.69 -15.95 3.61
N ALA A 26 13.31 -14.89 4.14
CA ALA A 26 12.92 -13.52 3.88
C ALA A 26 12.91 -13.25 2.38
N ALA A 27 11.72 -13.16 1.78
CA ALA A 27 11.56 -12.83 0.38
C ALA A 27 11.27 -11.33 0.23
N ALA A 28 11.89 -10.71 -0.76
CA ALA A 28 11.53 -9.37 -1.17
C ALA A 28 10.27 -9.44 -2.04
N GLU A 29 9.17 -8.89 -1.55
CA GLU A 29 7.92 -8.79 -2.28
C GLU A 29 7.77 -7.39 -2.90
N LYS A 30 7.39 -7.30 -4.18
CA LYS A 30 7.09 -6.00 -4.79
C LYS A 30 5.73 -5.51 -4.31
N VAL A 31 5.66 -4.26 -3.85
CA VAL A 31 4.45 -3.62 -3.32
C VAL A 31 4.21 -2.26 -3.96
N VAL A 32 2.98 -1.77 -3.83
CA VAL A 32 2.60 -0.39 -4.18
C VAL A 32 2.50 0.44 -2.91
N VAL A 33 3.12 1.62 -2.94
CA VAL A 33 3.10 2.59 -1.85
C VAL A 33 2.40 3.86 -2.33
N LYS A 34 1.19 4.12 -1.81
CA LYS A 34 0.47 5.38 -2.06
C LYS A 34 0.78 6.35 -0.92
N LYS A 35 1.66 7.31 -1.19
CA LYS A 35 2.06 8.35 -0.23
C LYS A 35 1.10 9.53 -0.31
N LEU A 36 0.62 9.97 0.85
CA LEU A 36 -0.12 11.21 0.98
C LEU A 36 0.85 12.40 0.82
N LEU A 37 0.48 13.38 0.00
CA LEU A 37 1.34 14.55 -0.24
C LEU A 37 0.96 15.75 0.65
N GLY A 38 -0.28 15.80 1.13
CA GLY A 38 -0.72 16.79 2.09
C GLY A 38 -0.60 16.29 3.53
N GLU A 39 -0.34 17.21 4.45
CA GLU A 39 -0.11 16.92 5.87
C GLU A 39 -1.19 17.52 6.78
N ASP A 40 -2.23 18.10 6.19
CA ASP A 40 -3.31 18.73 6.93
C ASP A 40 -4.25 17.70 7.60
N ILE A 41 -5.11 18.18 8.49
CA ILE A 41 -6.01 17.32 9.26
C ILE A 41 -7.07 16.65 8.38
N LEU A 42 -7.49 17.29 7.28
CA LEU A 42 -8.52 16.78 6.37
C LEU A 42 -7.95 15.65 5.50
N ASP A 43 -6.72 15.81 5.02
CA ASP A 43 -5.95 14.81 4.29
C ASP A 43 -5.74 13.57 5.16
N LYS A 44 -5.31 13.75 6.42
CA LYS A 44 -5.15 12.64 7.37
C LYS A 44 -6.45 11.91 7.64
N LYS A 45 -7.57 12.63 7.82
CA LYS A 45 -8.90 12.01 7.98
C LYS A 45 -9.30 11.21 6.74
N THR A 46 -9.03 11.73 5.55
CA THR A 46 -9.32 11.04 4.29
C THR A 46 -8.46 9.79 4.13
N PHE A 47 -7.17 9.87 4.47
CA PHE A 47 -6.26 8.73 4.50
C PHE A 47 -6.74 7.62 5.43
N VAL A 48 -7.13 7.94 6.67
CA VAL A 48 -7.62 6.95 7.64
C VAL A 48 -8.91 6.29 7.15
N LYS A 49 -9.81 7.07 6.53
CA LYS A 49 -11.04 6.51 5.92
C LYS A 49 -10.71 5.54 4.79
N GLU A 50 -9.80 5.92 3.90
CA GLU A 50 -9.37 5.06 2.79
C GLU A 50 -8.73 3.77 3.29
N ALA A 51 -7.81 3.86 4.26
CA ALA A 51 -7.17 2.70 4.88
C ALA A 51 -8.19 1.72 5.47
N ARG A 52 -9.19 2.25 6.20
CA ARG A 52 -10.24 1.44 6.82
C ARG A 52 -11.09 0.70 5.79
N ILE A 53 -11.55 1.41 4.74
CA ILE A 53 -12.37 0.80 3.68
C ILE A 53 -11.59 -0.34 3.02
N ILE A 54 -10.35 -0.08 2.60
CA ILE A 54 -9.52 -1.07 1.91
C ILE A 54 -9.16 -2.25 2.84
N GLN A 55 -8.97 -2.03 4.14
CA GLN A 55 -8.71 -3.09 5.11
C GLN A 55 -9.89 -4.06 5.26
N GLU A 56 -11.12 -3.55 5.19
CA GLU A 56 -12.35 -4.34 5.30
C GLU A 56 -12.66 -5.14 4.02
N LEU A 57 -12.14 -4.72 2.87
CA LEU A 57 -12.35 -5.39 1.58
C LEU A 57 -11.36 -6.55 1.36
N LYS A 58 -11.86 -7.79 1.40
CA LYS A 58 -11.08 -9.00 1.13
C LYS A 58 -11.76 -9.84 0.05
N HIS A 59 -11.29 -9.71 -1.19
CA HIS A 59 -11.83 -10.41 -2.35
C HIS A 59 -10.73 -10.64 -3.40
N PRO A 60 -10.72 -11.75 -4.15
CA PRO A 60 -9.69 -12.03 -5.17
C PRO A 60 -9.55 -10.97 -6.28
N ASN A 61 -10.61 -10.18 -6.52
CA ASN A 61 -10.62 -9.12 -7.54
C ASN A 61 -10.47 -7.70 -6.96
N ILE A 62 -10.08 -7.58 -5.69
CA ILE A 62 -9.83 -6.30 -5.03
C ILE A 62 -8.39 -6.31 -4.54
N VAL A 63 -7.68 -5.21 -4.76
CA VAL A 63 -6.28 -5.07 -4.34
C VAL A 63 -6.10 -5.35 -2.85
N LYS A 64 -5.19 -6.26 -2.52
CA LYS A 64 -4.92 -6.66 -1.14
C LYS A 64 -4.21 -5.55 -0.36
N PHE A 65 -4.82 -5.17 0.76
CA PHE A 65 -4.21 -4.32 1.77
C PHE A 65 -3.08 -5.06 2.51
N LYS A 66 -1.92 -4.42 2.65
CA LYS A 66 -0.78 -4.96 3.42
C LYS A 66 -0.52 -4.18 4.70
N GLY A 67 -0.72 -2.87 4.70
CA GLY A 67 -0.52 -2.05 5.90
C GLY A 67 -0.47 -0.56 5.61
N ILE A 68 -0.07 0.20 6.63
CA ILE A 68 0.17 1.64 6.56
C ILE A 68 1.56 1.98 7.06
N CYS A 69 2.13 3.07 6.55
CA CYS A 69 3.22 3.81 7.18
C CYS A 69 2.64 5.10 7.76
N ASN A 70 3.06 5.46 8.98
CA ASN A 70 2.60 6.67 9.66
C ASN A 70 3.57 7.86 9.49
N ASN A 71 4.79 7.62 9.01
CA ASN A 71 5.77 8.68 8.76
C ASN A 71 6.72 8.31 7.61
N PRO A 72 6.49 8.83 6.38
CA PRO A 72 5.32 9.62 5.98
C PRO A 72 4.04 8.77 5.91
N PHE A 73 2.87 9.41 5.95
CA PHE A 73 1.59 8.72 5.75
C PHE A 73 1.53 8.04 4.37
N ALA A 74 1.43 6.71 4.36
CA ALA A 74 1.33 5.95 3.13
C ALA A 74 0.53 4.65 3.30
N LEU A 75 -0.21 4.26 2.25
CA LEU A 75 -0.84 2.94 2.15
C LEU A 75 0.11 1.97 1.44
N ILE A 76 0.17 0.74 1.94
CA ILE A 76 0.93 -0.36 1.36
C ILE A 76 -0.05 -1.39 0.82
N LEU A 77 0.01 -1.63 -0.47
CA LEU A 77 -0.90 -2.47 -1.23
C LEU A 77 -0.09 -3.51 -2.02
N GLU A 78 -0.73 -4.60 -2.44
CA GLU A 78 -0.11 -5.52 -3.39
C GLU A 78 0.20 -4.84 -4.73
N PHE A 79 1.24 -5.34 -5.40
CA PHE A 79 1.58 -4.91 -6.74
C PHE A 79 0.80 -5.73 -7.76
N LEU A 80 0.02 -5.06 -8.60
CA LEU A 80 -0.64 -5.67 -9.75
C LEU A 80 0.20 -5.41 -11.00
N PRO A 81 0.81 -6.45 -11.62
CA PRO A 81 1.45 -6.29 -12.91
C PRO A 81 0.39 -5.97 -13.97
N ALA A 82 0.75 -5.15 -14.95
CA ALA A 82 -0.09 -4.96 -16.12
C ALA A 82 -0.06 -6.24 -16.96
N GLU A 83 -0.99 -7.17 -16.71
CA GLU A 83 -1.25 -8.26 -17.63
C GLU A 83 -2.07 -7.70 -18.80
N CYS A 84 -1.39 -7.28 -19.87
CA CYS A 84 -2.01 -7.32 -21.19
C CYS A 84 -2.04 -8.80 -21.60
N LYS A 85 -3.20 -9.45 -21.44
CA LYS A 85 -3.54 -10.66 -22.20
C LYS A 85 -4.40 -10.27 -23.38
#